data_AF-A0A2N2NCT1-F1
#
_entry.id   AF-A0A2N2NCT1-F1
#
_cell.length_a   1.000
_cell.length_b   1.000
_cell.length_c   1.000
_cell.angle_alpha   90.00
_cell.angle_beta   90.00
_cell.angle_gamma   90.00
#
_symmetry.space_group_name_H-M   'P 1'
#
loop_
_entity.id
_entity.type
_entity.pdbx_description
1 polymer ?
#
loop_
_entity_poly.entity_id
_entity_poly.type
_entity_poly.pdbx_seq_one_letter_code
_entity_poly.pdbx_strand_id
1 'polypeptide(L)'
;MQKTQDLTQAQVERTERAQSAILAGKFQVTRTNPHQWTVKNGDKLPYVVSLRPAQGDSQVVNWACTCMDYQQRGPQILCKHIEGVRLLEAAQSQILVDKEKECHMNETIPSNDGNLSDRLSRILWELRQPLDMARVKRRQAPGMGSVPYLEGYDVIDRANTIFGFTWSFDLIGDPVIVRWQKKVLIWNQQEKRKVPALDANGNVQTEEVGLVYITGKVTVDLDGKLCSHADLGRCVFTGDTPEALDMALAGSATDCLKRCFRQLGEQFGNLLYDKEIAQNAGLDQNRSNGTSSSAIPTSKVNSLPPATSIVRKYGDGVSVNGNVSEQEAFDQFKEKTGKVPASKDELRNWLASQRATPTPASVAA
;
A
#
# COMPACT_ATOMS: atom_id res chain seq x y z
N MET A 1 -54.72 -28.19 -10.67
CA MET A 1 -53.61 -28.07 -9.69
C MET A 1 -52.51 -29.10 -9.96
N GLN A 2 -52.82 -30.40 -10.10
CA GLN A 2 -51.83 -31.46 -10.39
C GLN A 2 -50.92 -31.18 -11.61
N LYS A 3 -51.50 -30.85 -12.77
CA LYS A 3 -50.75 -30.59 -14.01
C LYS A 3 -49.75 -29.43 -13.89
N THR A 4 -50.05 -28.41 -13.08
CA THR A 4 -49.14 -27.27 -12.85
C THR A 4 -47.99 -27.65 -11.91
N GLN A 5 -48.26 -28.48 -10.90
CA GLN A 5 -47.23 -29.01 -10.00
C GLN A 5 -46.27 -29.95 -10.75
N ASP A 6 -46.78 -30.81 -11.63
CA ASP A 6 -45.97 -31.72 -12.45
C ASP A 6 -45.03 -30.95 -13.40
N LEU A 7 -45.51 -29.84 -13.99
CA LEU A 7 -44.69 -28.97 -14.85
C LEU A 7 -43.58 -28.27 -14.04
N THR A 8 -43.89 -27.77 -12.84
CA THR A 8 -42.90 -27.12 -11.96
C THR A 8 -41.83 -28.12 -11.51
N GLN A 9 -42.22 -29.33 -11.09
CA GLN A 9 -41.28 -30.37 -10.70
C GLN A 9 -40.37 -30.79 -11.86
N ALA A 10 -40.95 -30.97 -13.06
CA ALA A 10 -40.18 -31.29 -14.26
C ALA A 10 -39.20 -30.17 -14.67
N GLN A 11 -39.50 -28.92 -14.36
CA GLN A 11 -38.59 -27.79 -14.56
C GLN A 11 -37.45 -27.77 -13.53
N VAL A 12 -37.73 -28.08 -12.26
CA VAL A 12 -36.71 -28.19 -11.19
C VAL A 12 -35.68 -29.27 -11.54
N GLU A 13 -36.12 -30.47 -11.94
CA GLU A 13 -35.22 -31.56 -12.35
C GLU A 13 -34.29 -31.19 -13.53
N ARG A 14 -34.73 -30.30 -14.42
CA ARG A 14 -33.91 -29.82 -15.55
C ARG A 14 -32.89 -28.78 -15.12
N THR A 15 -33.27 -27.95 -14.16
CA THR A 15 -32.41 -26.96 -13.51
C THR A 15 -31.30 -27.66 -12.72
N GLU A 16 -31.65 -28.67 -11.92
CA GLU A 16 -30.66 -29.47 -11.16
C GLU A 16 -29.70 -30.21 -12.09
N ARG A 17 -30.20 -30.83 -13.17
CA ARG A 17 -29.33 -31.48 -14.18
C ARG A 17 -28.40 -30.49 -14.88
N ALA A 18 -28.81 -29.24 -15.05
CA ALA A 18 -27.94 -28.18 -15.57
C ALA A 18 -26.85 -27.83 -14.55
N GLN A 19 -27.22 -27.60 -13.28
CA GLN A 19 -26.28 -27.31 -12.19
C GLN A 19 -25.24 -28.42 -12.01
N SER A 20 -25.66 -29.69 -11.95
CA SER A 20 -24.74 -30.82 -11.83
C SER A 20 -23.77 -30.92 -13.01
N ALA A 21 -24.22 -30.61 -14.23
CA ALA A 21 -23.36 -30.63 -15.41
C ALA A 21 -22.33 -29.48 -15.42
N ILE A 22 -22.72 -28.30 -14.91
CA ILE A 22 -21.83 -27.14 -14.73
C ILE A 22 -20.76 -27.48 -13.66
N LEU A 23 -21.18 -27.98 -12.50
CA LEU A 23 -20.26 -28.35 -11.41
C LEU A 23 -19.29 -29.47 -11.80
N ALA A 24 -19.73 -30.41 -12.64
CA ALA A 24 -18.88 -31.47 -13.16
C ALA A 24 -17.93 -31.02 -14.29
N GLY A 25 -17.91 -29.73 -14.67
CA GLY A 25 -17.08 -29.20 -15.75
C GLY A 25 -17.45 -29.73 -17.15
N LYS A 26 -18.60 -30.38 -17.29
CA LYS A 26 -19.05 -30.97 -18.56
C LYS A 26 -19.77 -29.97 -19.45
N PHE A 27 -20.24 -28.85 -18.88
CA PHE A 27 -21.01 -27.85 -19.58
C PHE A 27 -20.12 -26.71 -20.06
N GLN A 28 -19.88 -26.67 -21.38
CA GLN A 28 -19.17 -25.57 -22.02
C GLN A 28 -20.17 -24.72 -22.79
N VAL A 29 -20.45 -23.52 -22.28
CA VAL A 29 -21.36 -22.55 -22.91
C VAL A 29 -20.53 -21.45 -23.55
N THR A 30 -20.71 -21.24 -24.84
CA THR A 30 -20.03 -20.18 -25.61
C THR A 30 -21.08 -19.28 -26.24
N ARG A 31 -21.01 -17.97 -25.98
CA ARG A 31 -21.91 -16.99 -26.61
C ARG A 31 -21.47 -16.74 -28.05
N THR A 32 -22.35 -16.99 -29.02
CA THR A 32 -22.04 -16.77 -30.45
C THR A 32 -22.61 -15.45 -30.96
N ASN A 33 -23.73 -14.97 -30.40
CA ASN A 33 -24.35 -13.68 -30.70
C ASN A 33 -25.02 -13.09 -29.45
N PRO A 34 -25.46 -11.81 -29.44
CA PRO A 34 -26.15 -11.20 -28.29
C PRO A 34 -27.37 -12.00 -27.80
N HIS A 35 -28.00 -12.77 -28.69
CA HIS A 35 -29.16 -13.58 -28.41
C HIS A 35 -28.97 -15.08 -28.74
N GLN A 36 -27.72 -15.56 -28.79
CA GLN A 36 -27.44 -16.96 -29.16
C GLN A 36 -26.20 -17.52 -28.48
N TRP A 37 -26.28 -18.78 -28.08
CA TRP A 37 -25.21 -19.54 -27.41
C TRP A 37 -25.08 -20.94 -28.00
N THR A 38 -23.89 -21.50 -27.96
CA THR A 38 -23.62 -22.92 -28.16
C THR A 38 -23.33 -23.58 -26.82
N VAL A 39 -23.93 -24.74 -26.57
CA VAL A 39 -23.82 -25.49 -25.32
C VAL A 39 -23.33 -26.89 -25.61
N LYS A 40 -22.09 -27.20 -25.22
CA LYS A 40 -21.50 -28.53 -25.30
C LYS A 40 -21.63 -29.23 -23.95
N ASN A 41 -22.02 -30.51 -23.96
CA ASN A 41 -22.10 -31.35 -22.76
C ASN A 41 -21.20 -32.57 -22.90
N GLY A 42 -19.97 -32.48 -22.39
CA GLY A 42 -18.92 -33.49 -22.59
C GLY A 42 -18.49 -33.56 -24.06
N ASP A 43 -18.34 -34.77 -24.59
CA ASP A 43 -17.89 -35.01 -25.97
C ASP A 43 -19.01 -34.93 -27.03
N LYS A 44 -20.22 -34.55 -26.63
CA LYS A 44 -21.36 -34.43 -27.56
C LYS A 44 -21.20 -33.20 -28.46
N LEU A 45 -21.83 -33.26 -29.63
CA LEU A 45 -21.96 -32.10 -30.52
C LEU A 45 -22.67 -30.94 -29.77
N PRO A 46 -22.27 -29.69 -30.02
CA PRO A 46 -22.84 -28.53 -29.34
C PRO A 46 -24.30 -28.28 -29.78
N TYR A 47 -25.17 -27.98 -28.81
CA TYR A 47 -26.54 -27.55 -29.06
C TYR A 47 -26.60 -26.03 -29.16
N VAL A 48 -27.43 -25.51 -30.06
CA VAL A 48 -27.65 -24.07 -30.19
C VAL A 48 -28.83 -23.66 -29.31
N VAL A 49 -28.62 -22.66 -28.46
CA VAL A 49 -29.64 -22.00 -27.64
C VAL A 49 -29.82 -20.59 -28.18
N SER A 50 -31.05 -20.12 -28.35
CA SER A 50 -31.35 -18.79 -28.88
C SER A 50 -32.45 -18.11 -28.09
N LEU A 51 -32.29 -16.82 -27.89
CA LEU A 51 -33.30 -15.93 -27.33
C LEU A 51 -33.98 -15.19 -28.49
N ARG A 52 -35.29 -15.29 -28.64
CA ARG A 52 -36.02 -14.49 -29.62
C ARG A 52 -36.58 -13.25 -28.93
N PRO A 53 -36.26 -12.02 -29.39
CA PRO A 53 -36.91 -10.82 -28.87
C PRO A 53 -38.41 -10.89 -29.16
N ALA A 54 -39.21 -10.43 -28.19
CA ALA A 54 -40.65 -10.39 -28.33
C ALA A 54 -41.03 -9.48 -29.51
N GLN A 55 -41.78 -10.01 -30.48
CA GLN A 55 -42.46 -9.19 -31.48
C GLN A 55 -43.83 -8.80 -30.91
N GLY A 56 -44.01 -7.51 -30.62
CA GLY A 56 -45.25 -6.95 -30.05
C GLY A 56 -45.23 -6.82 -28.53
N ASP A 57 -46.21 -6.06 -28.02
CA ASP A 57 -46.37 -5.51 -26.64
C ASP A 57 -46.50 -6.53 -25.49
N SER A 58 -46.01 -7.76 -25.68
CA SER A 58 -45.97 -8.80 -24.65
C SER A 58 -44.53 -9.02 -24.20
N GLN A 59 -44.23 -8.71 -22.93
CA GLN A 59 -42.94 -8.95 -22.23
C GLN A 59 -42.56 -10.45 -22.07
N VAL A 60 -42.94 -11.33 -23.00
CA VAL A 60 -42.65 -12.76 -22.93
C VAL A 60 -41.41 -13.07 -23.75
N VAL A 61 -40.29 -13.25 -23.05
CA VAL A 61 -39.00 -13.62 -23.65
C VAL A 61 -39.03 -15.08 -24.07
N ASN A 62 -38.82 -15.39 -25.36
CA ASN A 62 -38.98 -16.75 -25.89
C ASN A 62 -37.62 -17.43 -26.10
N TRP A 63 -37.33 -18.47 -25.32
CA TRP A 63 -36.11 -19.27 -25.42
C TRP A 63 -36.31 -20.46 -26.35
N ALA A 64 -35.32 -20.78 -27.18
CA ALA A 64 -35.31 -21.96 -28.04
C ALA A 64 -34.00 -22.74 -27.92
N CYS A 65 -34.04 -24.07 -28.07
CA CYS A 65 -32.85 -24.92 -28.10
C CYS A 65 -32.97 -26.04 -29.14
N THR A 66 -31.87 -26.42 -29.79
CA THR A 66 -31.84 -27.51 -30.78
C THR A 66 -31.81 -28.90 -30.17
N CYS A 67 -31.85 -29.04 -28.83
CA CYS A 67 -31.82 -30.36 -28.20
C CYS A 67 -33.19 -31.06 -28.22
N MET A 68 -33.17 -32.40 -28.26
CA MET A 68 -34.38 -33.20 -28.35
C MET A 68 -35.35 -32.98 -27.17
N ASP A 69 -34.84 -32.79 -25.95
CA ASP A 69 -35.67 -32.49 -24.76
C ASP A 69 -36.48 -31.19 -24.94
N TYR A 70 -35.90 -30.17 -25.58
CA TYR A 70 -36.63 -28.94 -25.89
C TYR A 70 -37.58 -29.13 -27.07
N GLN A 71 -37.17 -29.85 -28.13
CA GLN A 71 -38.06 -30.13 -29.27
C GLN A 71 -39.33 -30.89 -28.86
N GLN A 72 -39.26 -31.72 -27.82
CA GLN A 72 -40.40 -32.49 -27.33
C GLN A 72 -41.26 -31.76 -26.29
N ARG A 73 -40.69 -30.83 -25.52
CA ARG A 73 -41.34 -30.29 -24.30
C ARG A 73 -41.32 -28.76 -24.19
N GLY A 74 -40.51 -28.07 -25.00
CA GLY A 74 -40.50 -26.62 -25.11
C GLY A 74 -41.72 -26.11 -25.88
N PRO A 75 -42.18 -24.86 -25.66
CA PRO A 75 -41.65 -23.85 -24.74
C PRO A 75 -42.17 -23.97 -23.29
N GLN A 76 -43.05 -24.94 -23.00
CA GLN A 76 -43.69 -25.08 -21.68
C GLN A 76 -42.70 -25.46 -20.57
N ILE A 77 -41.64 -26.20 -20.93
CA ILE A 77 -40.54 -26.56 -20.03
C ILE A 77 -39.23 -26.24 -20.74
N LEU A 78 -38.33 -25.56 -20.04
CA LEU A 78 -37.00 -25.23 -20.52
C LEU A 78 -36.06 -26.42 -20.31
N CYS A 79 -35.29 -26.77 -21.34
CA CYS A 79 -34.33 -27.85 -21.24
C CYS A 79 -33.12 -27.44 -20.38
N LYS A 80 -32.33 -28.44 -19.95
CA LYS A 80 -31.10 -28.19 -19.17
C LYS A 80 -30.08 -27.27 -19.85
N HIS A 81 -30.10 -27.17 -21.19
CA HIS A 81 -29.20 -26.27 -21.94
C HIS A 81 -29.62 -24.81 -21.82
N ILE A 82 -30.93 -24.53 -21.84
CA ILE A 82 -31.44 -23.19 -21.58
C ILE A 82 -31.19 -22.81 -20.13
N GLU A 83 -31.48 -23.70 -19.19
CA GLU A 83 -31.24 -23.44 -17.76
C GLU A 83 -29.76 -23.21 -17.46
N GLY A 84 -28.84 -23.98 -18.05
CA GLY A 84 -27.42 -23.75 -17.82
C GLY A 84 -26.91 -22.45 -18.47
N VAL A 85 -27.46 -22.01 -19.60
CA VAL A 85 -27.19 -20.65 -20.13
C VAL A 85 -27.69 -19.59 -19.16
N ARG A 86 -28.91 -19.71 -18.63
CA ARG A 86 -29.48 -18.76 -17.67
C ARG A 86 -28.67 -18.68 -16.38
N LEU A 87 -28.26 -19.83 -15.83
CA LEU A 87 -27.45 -19.90 -14.62
C LEU A 87 -26.06 -19.29 -14.83
N LEU A 88 -25.43 -19.52 -15.99
CA LEU A 88 -24.11 -18.96 -16.31
C LEU A 88 -24.17 -17.48 -16.66
N GLU A 89 -25.20 -17.00 -17.36
CA GLU A 89 -25.41 -15.56 -17.62
C GLU A 89 -25.78 -14.81 -16.33
N ALA A 90 -26.57 -15.43 -15.44
CA ALA A 90 -26.85 -14.88 -14.11
C ALA A 90 -25.59 -14.85 -13.24
N ALA A 91 -24.79 -15.91 -13.25
CA ALA A 91 -23.49 -15.94 -12.57
C ALA A 91 -22.50 -14.94 -13.19
N GLN A 92 -22.48 -14.74 -14.50
CA GLN A 92 -21.66 -13.70 -15.15
C GLN A 92 -22.15 -12.30 -14.80
N SER A 93 -23.46 -12.07 -14.72
CA SER A 93 -24.03 -10.80 -14.28
C SER A 93 -23.72 -10.54 -12.80
N GLN A 94 -23.76 -11.58 -11.96
CA GLN A 94 -23.35 -11.50 -10.56
C GLN A 94 -21.83 -11.31 -10.41
N ILE A 95 -21.02 -11.98 -11.25
CA ILE A 95 -19.57 -11.76 -11.35
C ILE A 95 -19.27 -10.37 -11.91
N LEU A 96 -20.12 -9.78 -12.75
CA LEU A 96 -19.99 -8.39 -13.21
C LEU A 96 -20.38 -7.42 -12.10
N VAL A 97 -21.38 -7.72 -11.27
CA VAL A 97 -21.76 -6.93 -10.07
C VAL A 97 -20.71 -7.08 -8.96
N ASP A 98 -20.15 -8.27 -8.78
CA ASP A 98 -19.12 -8.55 -7.78
C ASP A 98 -17.73 -8.13 -8.28
N LYS A 99 -17.48 -8.13 -9.60
CA LYS A 99 -16.39 -7.38 -10.23
C LYS A 99 -16.64 -5.90 -10.19
N GLU A 100 -17.86 -5.39 -10.30
CA GLU A 100 -18.13 -3.97 -10.05
C GLU A 100 -17.78 -3.65 -8.60
N LYS A 101 -18.06 -4.52 -7.62
CA LYS A 101 -17.62 -4.36 -6.22
C LYS A 101 -16.10 -4.57 -6.00
N GLU A 102 -15.45 -5.48 -6.72
CA GLU A 102 -13.99 -5.71 -6.65
C GLU A 102 -13.19 -4.65 -7.44
N CYS A 103 -13.72 -4.16 -8.56
CA CYS A 103 -13.20 -3.03 -9.34
C CYS A 103 -13.47 -1.70 -8.62
N HIS A 104 -14.58 -1.58 -7.87
CA HIS A 104 -14.78 -0.48 -6.91
C HIS A 104 -13.76 -0.50 -5.77
N MET A 105 -13.09 -1.63 -5.54
CA MET A 105 -11.97 -1.74 -4.60
C MET A 105 -10.59 -1.53 -5.23
N ASN A 106 -10.44 -1.49 -6.56
CA ASN A 106 -9.11 -1.43 -7.17
C ASN A 106 -8.88 -0.42 -8.30
N GLU A 107 -9.89 0.20 -8.92
CA GLU A 107 -9.66 1.35 -9.82
C GLU A 107 -10.99 2.02 -10.22
N THR A 108 -11.39 3.11 -9.55
CA THR A 108 -11.89 4.31 -10.26
C THR A 108 -11.88 5.56 -9.37
N ILE A 109 -11.23 6.59 -9.90
CA ILE A 109 -11.46 8.00 -9.58
C ILE A 109 -12.97 8.29 -9.58
N PRO A 110 -13.53 8.93 -8.54
CA PRO A 110 -14.94 9.27 -8.52
C PRO A 110 -15.17 10.54 -9.35
N SER A 111 -16.02 10.45 -10.36
CA SER A 111 -16.73 11.63 -10.84
C SER A 111 -18.05 11.77 -10.08
N ASN A 112 -17.99 12.64 -9.06
CA ASN A 112 -19.04 13.58 -8.58
C ASN A 112 -20.38 12.94 -8.12
N ASP A 113 -20.74 12.77 -6.86
CA ASP A 113 -20.46 13.47 -5.59
C ASP A 113 -20.32 12.40 -4.48
N GLY A 114 -19.09 12.02 -4.14
CA GLY A 114 -18.84 11.41 -2.84
C GLY A 114 -18.94 12.51 -1.79
N ASN A 115 -19.68 12.29 -0.70
CA ASN A 115 -19.81 13.26 0.38
C ASN A 115 -18.40 13.78 0.74
N LEU A 116 -18.19 15.10 0.84
CA LEU A 116 -16.90 15.69 1.25
C LEU A 116 -16.36 14.99 2.53
N SER A 117 -17.26 14.55 3.41
CA SER A 117 -16.93 13.75 4.59
C SER A 117 -16.23 12.41 4.28
N ASP A 118 -16.59 11.75 3.19
CA ASP A 118 -16.05 10.44 2.79
C ASP A 118 -14.63 10.59 2.22
N ARG A 119 -14.37 11.67 1.45
CA ARG A 119 -13.02 12.00 0.97
C ARG A 119 -12.08 12.32 2.12
N LEU A 120 -12.50 13.18 3.06
CA LEU A 120 -11.69 13.54 4.22
C LEU A 120 -11.35 12.30 5.05
N SER A 121 -12.36 11.46 5.28
CA SER A 121 -12.22 10.24 6.07
C SER A 121 -11.22 9.27 5.44
N ARG A 122 -11.26 9.09 4.11
CA ARG A 122 -10.26 8.30 3.37
C ARG A 122 -8.85 8.87 3.54
N ILE A 123 -8.67 10.18 3.30
CA ILE A 123 -7.35 10.84 3.41
C ILE A 123 -6.78 10.66 4.81
N LEU A 124 -7.58 10.95 5.85
CA LEU A 124 -7.16 10.81 7.24
C LEU A 124 -6.86 9.37 7.61
N TRP A 125 -7.63 8.40 7.09
CA TRP A 125 -7.36 6.98 7.29
C TRP A 125 -6.05 6.55 6.63
N GLU A 126 -5.78 6.99 5.39
CA GLU A 126 -4.53 6.67 4.68
C GLU A 126 -3.30 7.27 5.38
N LEU A 127 -3.38 8.52 5.84
CA LEU A 127 -2.28 9.18 6.55
C LEU A 127 -1.92 8.51 7.88
N ARG A 128 -2.89 7.84 8.51
CA ARG A 128 -2.70 7.07 9.74
C ARG A 128 -2.09 5.68 9.52
N GLN A 129 -2.06 5.19 8.28
CA GLN A 129 -1.48 3.88 8.00
C GLN A 129 0.02 3.87 8.33
N PRO A 130 0.56 2.73 8.75
CA PRO A 130 2.00 2.60 8.98
C PRO A 130 2.76 2.77 7.67
N LEU A 131 4.00 3.25 7.77
CA LEU A 131 4.91 3.29 6.62
C LEU A 131 5.23 1.86 6.17
N ASP A 132 4.98 1.57 4.89
CA ASP A 132 5.46 0.35 4.26
C ASP A 132 6.99 0.38 4.15
N MET A 133 7.65 -0.52 4.87
CA MET A 133 9.12 -0.62 4.90
C MET A 133 9.70 -1.05 3.54
N ALA A 134 8.91 -1.57 2.61
CA ALA A 134 9.35 -1.86 1.24
C ALA A 134 9.70 -0.58 0.44
N ARG A 135 9.08 0.55 0.80
CA ARG A 135 9.34 1.87 0.21
C ARG A 135 10.64 2.50 0.71
N VAL A 136 11.17 2.01 1.83
CA VAL A 136 12.35 2.58 2.48
C VAL A 136 13.63 2.11 1.78
N LYS A 137 14.43 3.07 1.32
CA LYS A 137 15.78 2.84 0.78
C LYS A 137 16.83 3.22 1.81
N ARG A 138 18.06 2.72 1.65
CA ARG A 138 19.20 3.09 2.50
C ARG A 138 20.33 3.67 1.65
N ARG A 139 20.95 4.73 2.15
CA ARG A 139 22.17 5.32 1.57
C ARG A 139 23.30 5.30 2.58
N GLN A 140 24.54 5.27 2.10
CA GLN A 140 25.70 5.42 2.96
C GLN A 140 25.73 6.83 3.55
N ALA A 141 25.87 6.92 4.87
CA ALA A 141 26.12 8.19 5.55
C ALA A 141 27.63 8.46 5.63
N PRO A 142 28.05 9.72 5.83
CA PRO A 142 29.43 10.05 6.18
C PRO A 142 29.85 9.29 7.46
N GLY A 143 30.63 8.21 7.30
CA GLY A 143 31.02 7.31 8.40
C GLY A 143 30.81 5.83 8.06
N MET A 144 30.76 4.97 9.10
CA MET A 144 30.50 3.52 8.98
C MET A 144 29.01 3.21 9.25
N GLY A 145 28.09 3.85 8.53
CA GLY A 145 26.66 3.69 8.75
C GLY A 145 25.81 3.99 7.52
N SER A 146 24.59 3.48 7.51
CA SER A 146 23.61 3.79 6.46
C SER A 146 22.39 4.46 7.06
N VAL A 147 21.75 5.33 6.28
CA VAL A 147 20.59 6.14 6.69
C VAL A 147 19.40 5.78 5.80
N PRO A 148 18.23 5.46 6.39
CA PRO A 148 17.03 5.21 5.63
C PRO A 148 16.44 6.51 5.06
N TYR A 149 15.80 6.42 3.91
CA TYR A 149 15.12 7.53 3.25
C TYR A 149 14.03 7.02 2.29
N LEU A 150 13.09 7.90 1.96
CA LEU A 150 12.15 7.71 0.84
C LEU A 150 12.68 8.43 -0.40
N GLU A 151 12.49 7.81 -1.57
CA GLU A 151 12.85 8.39 -2.87
C GLU A 151 11.91 9.56 -3.23
N GLY A 152 12.39 10.50 -4.05
CA GLY A 152 11.60 11.68 -4.42
C GLY A 152 10.31 11.33 -5.16
N TYR A 153 10.39 10.43 -6.15
CA TYR A 153 9.23 10.00 -6.93
C TYR A 153 8.21 9.25 -6.05
N ASP A 154 8.66 8.41 -5.12
CA ASP A 154 7.78 7.67 -4.20
C ASP A 154 6.96 8.61 -3.31
N VAL A 155 7.57 9.70 -2.83
CA VAL A 155 6.85 10.72 -2.05
C VAL A 155 5.81 11.45 -2.90
N ILE A 156 6.14 11.79 -4.15
CA ILE A 156 5.22 12.44 -5.09
C ILE A 156 4.05 11.51 -5.44
N ASP A 157 4.34 10.26 -5.77
CA ASP A 157 3.35 9.25 -6.14
C ASP A 157 2.41 8.94 -4.96
N ARG A 158 2.96 8.83 -3.75
CA ARG A 158 2.16 8.65 -2.55
C ARG A 158 1.28 9.88 -2.27
N ALA A 159 1.78 11.09 -2.49
CA ALA A 159 0.98 12.31 -2.37
C ALA A 159 -0.18 12.33 -3.38
N ASN A 160 0.09 11.96 -4.63
CA ASN A 160 -0.94 11.84 -5.67
C ASN A 160 -2.00 10.78 -5.32
N THR A 161 -1.59 9.66 -4.72
CA THR A 161 -2.51 8.59 -4.29
C THR A 161 -3.42 9.05 -3.15
N ILE A 162 -2.85 9.68 -2.13
CA ILE A 162 -3.60 10.10 -0.94
C ILE A 162 -4.48 11.31 -1.27
N PHE A 163 -3.89 12.37 -1.82
CA PHE A 163 -4.56 13.67 -1.97
C PHE A 163 -5.19 13.88 -3.35
N GLY A 164 -4.90 13.02 -4.33
CA GLY A 164 -5.12 13.34 -5.74
C GLY A 164 -4.17 14.45 -6.19
N PHE A 165 -4.57 15.23 -7.18
CA PHE A 165 -3.79 16.38 -7.66
C PHE A 165 -4.10 17.70 -6.92
N THR A 166 -4.77 17.62 -5.75
CA THR A 166 -5.15 18.80 -4.96
C THR A 166 -4.07 19.17 -3.94
N TRP A 167 -2.81 19.08 -4.35
CA TRP A 167 -1.67 19.56 -3.58
C TRP A 167 -0.69 20.30 -4.50
N SER A 168 0.13 21.15 -3.91
CA SER A 168 1.16 21.92 -4.60
C SER A 168 2.42 22.01 -3.76
N PHE A 169 3.54 22.29 -4.42
CA PHE A 169 4.80 22.61 -3.78
C PHE A 169 5.34 23.92 -4.36
N ASP A 170 5.49 24.91 -3.49
CA ASP A 170 6.00 26.23 -3.83
C ASP A 170 7.41 26.42 -3.29
N LEU A 171 8.29 27.04 -4.07
CA LEU A 171 9.52 27.63 -3.54
C LEU A 171 9.17 28.98 -2.91
N ILE A 172 9.58 29.19 -1.66
CA ILE A 172 9.26 30.43 -0.91
C ILE A 172 10.27 31.54 -1.22
N GLY A 173 11.44 31.20 -1.75
CA GLY A 173 12.45 32.17 -2.17
C GLY A 173 13.56 31.52 -2.99
N ASP A 174 14.52 32.34 -3.39
CA ASP A 174 15.67 31.89 -4.17
C ASP A 174 16.52 30.89 -3.39
N PRO A 175 17.07 29.86 -4.06
CA PRO A 175 18.06 28.98 -3.46
C PRO A 175 19.25 29.78 -2.93
N VAL A 176 19.70 29.46 -1.72
CA VAL A 176 20.91 30.07 -1.18
C VAL A 176 22.06 29.10 -1.28
N ILE A 177 23.18 29.60 -1.81
CA ILE A 177 24.39 28.83 -2.09
C ILE A 177 25.50 29.38 -1.20
N VAL A 178 26.05 28.53 -0.35
CA VAL A 178 27.21 28.84 0.50
C VAL A 178 28.39 28.02 0.02
N ARG A 179 29.52 28.67 -0.25
CA ARG A 179 30.77 28.02 -0.68
C ARG A 179 31.89 28.33 0.29
N TRP A 180 32.75 27.34 0.53
CA TRP A 180 33.96 27.53 1.32
C TRP A 180 35.04 26.53 0.90
N GLN A 181 36.27 26.81 1.32
CA GLN A 181 37.42 25.93 1.08
C GLN A 181 37.55 24.94 2.25
N LYS A 182 37.56 23.64 1.94
CA LYS A 182 37.73 22.56 2.91
C LYS A 182 39.10 21.91 2.71
N LYS A 183 39.83 21.71 3.81
CA LYS A 183 41.10 20.97 3.78
C LYS A 183 40.85 19.51 3.41
N VAL A 184 41.58 19.01 2.41
CA VAL A 184 41.57 17.59 2.06
C VAL A 184 42.35 16.83 3.12
N LEU A 185 41.75 15.78 3.69
CA LEU A 185 42.35 14.98 4.75
C LEU A 185 42.61 13.56 4.25
N ILE A 186 43.84 13.08 4.44
CA ILE A 186 44.26 11.70 4.12
C ILE A 186 44.56 10.94 5.41
N TRP A 187 44.32 9.64 5.42
CA TRP A 187 44.65 8.79 6.56
C TRP A 187 46.16 8.54 6.61
N ASN A 188 46.81 8.96 7.69
CA ASN A 188 48.23 8.68 7.94
C ASN A 188 48.36 7.42 8.82
N GLN A 189 49.03 6.39 8.31
CA GLN A 189 49.21 5.13 9.04
C GLN A 189 50.13 5.28 10.26
N GLN A 190 51.17 6.12 10.19
CA GLN A 190 52.12 6.32 11.28
C GLN A 190 51.46 7.04 12.47
N GLU A 191 50.71 8.11 12.18
CA GLU A 191 50.04 8.90 13.20
C GLU A 191 48.65 8.35 13.60
N LYS A 192 48.17 7.30 12.91
CA LYS A 192 46.84 6.69 13.09
C LYS A 192 45.70 7.71 13.14
N ARG A 193 45.82 8.79 12.35
CA ARG A 193 44.83 9.86 12.28
C ARG A 193 44.75 10.45 10.87
N LYS A 194 43.70 11.23 10.63
CA LYS A 194 43.57 12.03 9.41
C LYS A 194 44.45 13.28 9.51
N VAL A 195 45.32 13.47 8.52
CA VAL A 195 46.21 14.65 8.40
C VAL A 195 45.92 15.40 7.10
N PRO A 196 46.20 16.71 7.03
CA PRO A 196 46.04 17.47 5.78
C PRO A 196 46.88 16.89 4.64
N ALA A 197 46.26 16.69 3.49
CA ALA A 197 46.97 16.35 2.27
C ALA A 197 47.83 17.55 1.83
N LEU A 198 49.05 17.29 1.37
CA LEU A 198 49.96 18.29 0.84
C LEU A 198 50.03 18.19 -0.68
N ASP A 199 50.12 19.31 -1.38
CA ASP A 199 50.37 19.36 -2.82
C ASP A 199 51.87 19.14 -3.13
N ALA A 200 52.23 19.16 -4.42
CA ALA A 200 53.61 19.02 -4.86
C ALA A 200 54.55 20.11 -4.31
N ASN A 201 54.00 21.23 -3.86
CA ASN A 201 54.73 22.39 -3.33
C ASN A 201 54.78 22.38 -1.79
N GLY A 202 54.22 21.35 -1.13
CA GLY A 202 54.16 21.25 0.32
C GLY A 202 53.06 22.08 1.00
N ASN A 203 52.14 22.67 0.23
CA ASN A 203 51.00 23.41 0.77
C ASN A 203 49.82 22.48 1.05
N VAL A 204 48.97 22.86 2.02
CA VAL A 204 47.76 22.10 2.32
C VAL A 204 46.79 22.16 1.14
N GLN A 205 46.44 21.00 0.59
CA GLN A 205 45.42 20.88 -0.43
C GLN A 205 44.05 21.25 0.13
N THR A 206 43.37 22.15 -0.57
CA THR A 206 41.98 22.50 -0.31
C THR A 206 41.11 22.12 -1.49
N GLU A 207 39.85 21.84 -1.21
CA GLU A 207 38.83 21.56 -2.19
C GLU A 207 37.67 22.51 -1.95
N GLU A 208 37.10 23.05 -3.03
CA GLU A 208 35.89 23.85 -2.93
C GLU A 208 34.70 22.95 -2.61
N VAL A 209 33.94 23.33 -1.60
CA VAL A 209 32.72 22.65 -1.21
C VAL A 209 31.62 23.68 -1.04
N GLY A 210 30.38 23.22 -1.17
CA GLY A 210 29.24 24.07 -0.94
C GLY A 210 28.03 23.37 -0.35
N LEU A 211 27.10 24.19 0.11
CA LEU A 211 25.81 23.81 0.63
C LEU A 211 24.77 24.67 -0.07
N VAL A 212 23.79 24.01 -0.68
CA VAL A 212 22.57 24.65 -1.17
C VAL A 212 21.47 24.43 -0.14
N TYR A 213 20.79 25.51 0.25
CA TYR A 213 19.55 25.43 1.02
C TYR A 213 18.39 26.13 0.30
N ILE A 214 17.24 25.46 0.30
CA ILE A 214 16.00 25.92 -0.33
C ILE A 214 14.89 25.85 0.71
N THR A 215 14.10 26.91 0.82
CA THR A 215 12.86 26.91 1.60
C THR A 215 11.68 26.72 0.67
N GLY A 216 10.83 25.76 0.99
CA GLY A 216 9.64 25.43 0.22
C GLY A 216 8.46 25.16 1.12
N LYS A 217 7.28 25.11 0.51
CA LYS A 217 6.00 24.89 1.18
C LYS A 217 5.18 23.91 0.38
N VAL A 218 4.71 22.85 1.02
CA VAL A 218 3.65 22.01 0.49
C VAL A 218 2.32 22.57 0.97
N THR A 219 1.36 22.70 0.06
CA THR A 219 -0.03 23.05 0.37
C THR A 219 -0.93 21.91 -0.10
N VAL A 220 -1.82 21.41 0.76
CA VAL A 220 -2.77 20.33 0.46
C VAL A 220 -4.19 20.81 0.74
N ASP A 221 -5.11 20.50 -0.16
CA ASP A 221 -6.55 20.69 0.03
C ASP A 221 -7.15 19.47 0.75
N LEU A 222 -7.67 19.70 1.95
CA LEU A 222 -8.45 18.76 2.74
C LEU A 222 -9.91 19.21 2.75
N ASP A 223 -10.61 18.94 1.66
CA ASP A 223 -12.03 19.25 1.43
C ASP A 223 -12.37 20.73 1.58
N GLY A 224 -11.67 21.54 0.79
CA GLY A 224 -11.81 23.00 0.75
C GLY A 224 -11.03 23.71 1.86
N LYS A 225 -10.44 22.96 2.80
CA LYS A 225 -9.52 23.51 3.80
C LYS A 225 -8.07 23.29 3.37
N LEU A 226 -7.39 24.37 3.03
CA LEU A 226 -5.96 24.33 2.75
C LEU A 226 -5.16 24.14 4.04
N CYS A 227 -4.30 23.12 4.08
CA CYS A 227 -3.26 22.96 5.08
C CYS A 227 -1.89 23.09 4.40
N SER A 228 -0.93 23.72 5.08
CA SER A 228 0.39 23.94 4.50
C SER A 228 1.50 23.68 5.49
N HIS A 229 2.58 23.10 5.00
CA HIS A 229 3.79 22.79 5.76
C HIS A 229 5.01 23.30 5.00
N ALA A 230 5.82 24.10 5.67
CA ALA A 230 7.08 24.60 5.13
C ALA A 230 8.26 23.95 5.85
N ASP A 231 9.34 23.70 5.11
CA ASP A 231 10.60 23.20 5.64
C ASP A 231 11.75 23.66 4.73
N LEU A 232 12.98 23.43 5.20
CA LEU A 232 14.21 23.71 4.49
C LEU A 232 14.81 22.41 3.95
N GLY A 233 15.06 22.34 2.66
CA GLY A 233 15.83 21.28 2.02
C GLY A 233 17.29 21.65 1.86
N ARG A 234 18.17 20.65 1.89
CA ARG A 234 19.62 20.88 1.82
C ARG A 234 20.34 19.84 0.99
N CYS A 235 21.34 20.30 0.25
CA CYS A 235 22.25 19.41 -0.47
C CYS A 235 23.68 19.97 -0.42
N VAL A 236 24.63 19.11 -0.08
CA VAL A 236 26.06 19.45 -0.12
C VAL A 236 26.63 19.04 -1.48
N PHE A 237 27.58 19.82 -1.98
CA PHE A 237 28.35 19.50 -3.18
C PHE A 237 29.82 19.80 -2.98
N THR A 238 30.60 19.26 -3.90
CA THR A 238 32.05 19.38 -3.94
C THR A 238 32.46 19.73 -5.37
N GLY A 239 33.48 20.58 -5.51
CA GLY A 239 33.96 21.08 -6.79
C GLY A 239 33.24 22.36 -7.23
N ASP A 240 33.76 22.93 -8.32
CA ASP A 240 33.29 24.20 -8.90
C ASP A 240 32.75 24.01 -10.33
N THR A 241 32.07 22.89 -10.59
CA THR A 241 31.46 22.65 -11.90
C THR A 241 29.98 23.01 -11.90
N PRO A 242 29.43 23.48 -13.04
CA PRO A 242 27.99 23.71 -13.19
C PRO A 242 27.16 22.48 -12.84
N GLU A 243 27.64 21.28 -13.19
CA GLU A 243 26.95 20.01 -12.94
C GLU A 243 26.85 19.71 -11.44
N ALA A 244 27.91 19.99 -10.67
CA ALA A 244 27.91 19.81 -9.23
C ALA A 244 26.88 20.73 -8.54
N LEU A 245 26.78 21.98 -9.03
CA LEU A 245 25.80 22.94 -8.52
C LEU A 245 24.37 22.56 -8.91
N ASP A 246 24.13 22.16 -10.16
CA ASP A 246 22.82 21.75 -10.66
C ASP A 246 22.27 20.53 -9.89
N MET A 247 23.12 19.52 -9.68
CA MET A 247 22.79 18.37 -8.85
C MET A 247 22.41 18.75 -7.41
N ALA A 248 23.10 19.74 -6.82
CA ALA A 248 22.80 20.21 -5.47
C ALA A 248 21.51 21.04 -5.40
N LEU A 249 21.22 21.84 -6.42
CA LEU A 249 19.95 22.56 -6.56
C LEU A 249 18.78 21.57 -6.66
N ALA A 250 18.86 20.59 -7.57
CA ALA A 250 17.83 19.56 -7.72
C ALA A 250 17.69 18.70 -6.45
N GLY A 251 18.82 18.32 -5.85
CA GLY A 251 18.87 17.56 -4.61
C GLY A 251 18.27 18.30 -3.42
N SER A 252 18.52 19.60 -3.28
CA SER A 252 17.98 20.42 -2.18
C SER A 252 16.49 20.71 -2.36
N ALA A 253 16.02 20.91 -3.59
CA ALA A 253 14.58 21.04 -3.88
C ALA A 253 13.83 19.74 -3.54
N THR A 254 14.38 18.60 -3.95
CA THR A 254 13.80 17.28 -3.65
C THR A 254 13.82 16.98 -2.14
N ASP A 255 14.92 17.32 -1.45
CA ASP A 255 14.98 17.19 0.01
C ASP A 255 13.94 18.08 0.70
N CYS A 256 13.76 19.32 0.24
CA CYS A 256 12.78 20.26 0.76
C CYS A 256 11.36 19.71 0.63
N LEU A 257 10.98 19.24 -0.56
CA LEU A 257 9.69 18.62 -0.85
C LEU A 257 9.39 17.48 0.13
N LYS A 258 10.33 16.53 0.27
CA LYS A 258 10.17 15.39 1.17
C LYS A 258 10.02 15.80 2.63
N ARG A 259 10.76 16.82 3.06
CA ARG A 259 10.71 17.34 4.44
C ARG A 259 9.41 18.09 4.73
N CYS A 260 8.85 18.80 3.76
CA CYS A 260 7.52 19.39 3.87
C CYS A 260 6.45 18.29 4.03
N PHE A 261 6.46 17.28 3.15
CA PHE A 261 5.52 16.15 3.21
C PHE A 261 5.63 15.33 4.50
N ARG A 262 6.84 15.17 5.06
CA ARG A 262 7.07 14.47 6.33
C ARG A 262 6.13 14.95 7.45
N GLN A 263 5.78 16.24 7.45
CA GLN A 263 4.91 16.83 8.47
C GLN A 263 3.46 16.33 8.42
N LEU A 264 3.04 15.68 7.32
CA LEU A 264 1.70 15.13 7.12
C LEU A 264 1.54 13.70 7.68
N GLY A 265 2.63 13.03 8.11
CA GLY A 265 2.54 11.78 8.86
C GLY A 265 3.52 10.67 8.46
N GLU A 266 3.25 9.47 8.97
CA GLU A 266 4.13 8.30 8.82
C GLU A 266 4.29 7.89 7.34
N GLN A 267 3.24 8.05 6.52
CA GLN A 267 3.24 7.76 5.08
C GLN A 267 4.34 8.48 4.28
N PHE A 268 4.83 9.61 4.80
CA PHE A 268 5.88 10.43 4.20
C PHE A 268 7.20 10.38 4.97
N GLY A 269 7.40 9.32 5.77
CA GLY A 269 8.70 9.02 6.37
C GLY A 269 8.98 9.71 7.70
N ASN A 270 7.97 10.26 8.39
CA ASN A 270 8.17 10.82 9.74
C ASN A 270 8.77 9.81 10.72
N LEU A 271 8.37 8.54 10.59
CA LEU A 271 8.85 7.42 11.41
C LEU A 271 10.37 7.16 11.25
N LEU A 272 10.98 7.56 10.11
CA LEU A 272 12.40 7.33 9.83
C LEU A 272 13.34 8.23 10.65
N TYR A 273 12.80 9.18 11.40
CA TYR A 273 13.55 10.05 12.31
C TYR A 273 13.65 9.48 13.72
N ASP A 274 12.87 8.44 14.04
CA ASP A 274 13.08 7.65 15.24
C ASP A 274 14.37 6.84 15.11
N LYS A 275 15.26 6.94 16.10
CA LYS A 275 16.60 6.33 16.04
C LYS A 275 16.56 4.81 16.00
N GLU A 276 15.63 4.17 16.71
CA GLU A 276 15.52 2.72 16.78
C GLU A 276 14.94 2.16 15.49
N ILE A 277 13.95 2.86 14.94
CA ILE A 277 13.34 2.47 13.66
C ILE A 277 14.34 2.70 12.53
N ALA A 278 15.06 3.83 12.55
CA ALA A 278 16.05 4.14 11.53
C ALA A 278 17.15 3.06 11.42
N GLN A 279 17.52 2.42 12.54
CA GLN A 279 18.50 1.33 12.57
C GLN A 279 18.03 0.08 11.84
N ASN A 280 16.73 -0.23 11.87
CA ASN A 280 16.17 -1.47 11.32
C ASN A 280 15.45 -1.27 9.98
N ALA A 281 15.01 -0.05 9.66
CA ALA A 281 14.22 0.23 8.47
C ALA A 281 14.97 -0.09 7.16
N GLY A 282 14.30 -0.83 6.27
CA GLY A 282 14.80 -1.18 4.94
C GLY A 282 15.86 -2.30 4.91
N LEU A 283 16.06 -3.05 6.00
CA LEU A 283 17.03 -4.15 6.07
C LEU A 283 16.47 -5.50 5.57
N ASP A 284 15.16 -5.71 5.60
CA ASP A 284 14.54 -7.01 5.31
C ASP A 284 14.54 -7.40 3.82
N GLN A 285 14.86 -6.47 2.91
CA GLN A 285 14.90 -6.75 1.47
C GLN A 285 16.07 -7.65 1.04
N ASN A 286 17.07 -7.88 1.90
CA ASN A 286 18.29 -8.62 1.55
C ASN A 286 18.32 -10.09 2.03
N ARG A 287 17.26 -10.61 2.68
CA ARG A 287 17.26 -12.00 3.18
C ARG A 287 16.67 -13.04 2.23
N SER A 288 16.05 -12.63 1.12
CA SER A 288 15.29 -13.54 0.24
C SER A 288 16.05 -14.07 -0.99
N ASN A 289 17.28 -13.62 -1.25
CA ASN A 289 18.03 -14.07 -2.44
C ASN A 289 19.50 -14.31 -2.10
N GLY A 290 19.90 -15.57 -1.95
CA GLY A 290 21.29 -15.94 -1.71
C GLY A 290 21.50 -17.43 -1.47
N THR A 291 21.16 -18.27 -2.46
CA THR A 291 21.60 -19.66 -2.50
C THR A 291 23.06 -19.71 -2.97
N SER A 292 24.02 -19.90 -2.07
CA SER A 292 25.29 -20.58 -2.38
C SER A 292 26.10 -20.86 -1.10
N SER A 293 26.44 -22.13 -0.98
CA SER A 293 27.24 -22.82 0.03
C SER A 293 28.54 -22.11 0.45
N SER A 294 28.82 -22.04 1.76
CA SER A 294 30.03 -22.64 2.38
C SER A 294 30.19 -22.29 3.87
N ALA A 295 30.48 -23.34 4.64
CA ALA A 295 31.26 -23.44 5.87
C ALA A 295 30.88 -22.64 7.14
N ILE A 296 30.52 -23.42 8.16
CA ILE A 296 30.36 -23.11 9.58
C ILE A 296 31.74 -22.75 10.20
N PRO A 297 31.79 -21.89 11.23
CA PRO A 297 32.19 -22.39 12.54
C PRO A 297 31.21 -22.00 13.66
N THR A 298 31.04 -22.98 14.53
CA THR A 298 30.19 -23.06 15.71
C THR A 298 30.54 -22.05 16.80
N SER A 299 29.54 -21.34 17.31
CA SER A 299 29.51 -20.89 18.71
C SER A 299 28.11 -21.07 19.29
N LYS A 300 28.06 -21.82 20.39
CA LYS A 300 26.85 -22.16 21.14
C LYS A 300 26.29 -20.91 21.80
N VAL A 301 25.05 -20.55 21.47
CA VAL A 301 24.20 -19.70 22.31
C VAL A 301 22.84 -20.37 22.42
N ASN A 302 22.42 -20.57 23.67
CA ASN A 302 21.21 -21.29 24.06
C ASN A 302 19.96 -20.70 23.39
N SER A 303 19.26 -21.55 22.65
CA SER A 303 17.94 -21.30 22.09
C SER A 303 16.86 -21.29 23.18
N LEU A 304 16.28 -20.12 23.44
CA LEU A 304 14.90 -20.03 23.92
C LEU A 304 13.95 -20.27 22.74
N PRO A 305 12.76 -20.86 22.96
CA PRO A 305 11.83 -21.20 21.89
C PRO A 305 11.31 -19.95 21.17
N PRO A 306 10.92 -20.07 19.88
CA PRO A 306 10.45 -18.94 19.09
C PRO A 306 9.13 -18.42 19.68
N ALA A 307 9.14 -17.18 20.16
CA ALA A 307 7.91 -16.46 20.45
C ALA A 307 7.15 -16.28 19.13
N THR A 308 6.01 -16.95 19.02
CA THR A 308 5.00 -16.70 18.00
C THR A 308 4.73 -15.19 17.94
N SER A 309 4.94 -14.58 16.78
CA SER A 309 4.62 -13.17 16.52
C SER A 309 3.11 -12.96 16.61
N ILE A 310 2.60 -12.76 17.82
CA ILE A 310 1.23 -12.31 18.03
C ILE A 310 1.16 -10.88 17.48
N VAL A 311 0.49 -10.71 16.34
CA VAL A 311 0.17 -9.40 15.78
C VAL A 311 -0.76 -8.69 16.77
N ARG A 312 -0.20 -7.75 17.53
CA ARG A 312 -0.96 -6.91 18.46
C ARG A 312 -1.74 -5.86 17.66
N LYS A 313 -2.99 -5.62 18.03
CA LYS A 313 -3.86 -4.61 17.43
C LYS A 313 -4.49 -3.73 18.50
N TYR A 314 -4.58 -2.44 18.23
CA TYR A 314 -5.38 -1.49 18.98
C TYR A 314 -6.88 -1.73 18.73
N GLY A 315 -7.73 -1.13 19.56
CA GLY A 315 -9.19 -1.23 19.43
C GLY A 315 -9.76 -0.62 18.14
N ASP A 316 -9.04 0.32 17.52
CA ASP A 316 -9.32 0.90 16.20
C ASP A 316 -8.87 0.00 15.03
N GLY A 317 -8.32 -1.19 15.33
CA GLY A 317 -7.87 -2.15 14.33
C GLY A 317 -6.47 -1.90 13.77
N VAL A 318 -5.82 -0.79 14.16
CA VAL A 318 -4.44 -0.48 13.77
C VAL A 318 -3.50 -1.51 14.41
N SER A 319 -2.63 -2.13 13.61
CA SER A 319 -1.59 -3.01 14.14
C SER A 319 -0.59 -2.20 14.96
N VAL A 320 -0.23 -2.71 16.13
CA VAL A 320 0.84 -2.16 16.97
C VAL A 320 2.16 -2.46 16.27
N ASN A 321 2.53 -1.57 15.35
CA ASN A 321 3.76 -1.69 14.58
C ASN A 321 4.76 -0.67 15.12
N GLY A 322 5.62 -1.15 15.99
CA GLY A 322 6.66 -0.37 16.64
C GLY A 322 7.66 -1.29 17.30
N ASN A 323 8.84 -0.75 17.53
CA ASN A 323 9.92 -1.29 18.33
C ASN A 323 9.45 -2.06 19.60
N VAL A 324 10.36 -2.82 20.19
CA VAL A 324 10.09 -3.60 21.42
C VAL A 324 9.41 -2.73 22.49
N SER A 325 9.75 -1.45 22.59
CA SER A 325 9.16 -0.50 23.53
C SER A 325 7.67 -0.21 23.32
N GLU A 326 7.18 -0.08 22.09
CA GLU A 326 5.74 0.11 21.82
C GLU A 326 4.94 -1.16 22.15
N GLN A 327 5.53 -2.33 21.89
CA GLN A 327 4.94 -3.62 22.24
C GLN A 327 4.91 -3.82 23.76
N GLU A 328 5.99 -3.50 24.46
CA GLU A 328 6.07 -3.52 25.93
C GLU A 328 5.09 -2.53 26.56
N ALA A 329 4.96 -1.33 26.02
CA ALA A 329 4.00 -0.34 26.49
C ALA A 329 2.55 -0.81 26.30
N PHE A 330 2.25 -1.41 25.14
CA PHE A 330 0.95 -2.02 24.88
C PHE A 330 0.64 -3.15 25.86
N ASP A 331 1.61 -4.02 26.13
CA ASP A 331 1.45 -5.14 27.06
C ASP A 331 1.26 -4.63 28.50
N GLN A 332 2.02 -3.63 28.94
CA GLN A 332 1.85 -2.97 30.24
C GLN A 332 0.49 -2.27 30.38
N PHE A 333 0.00 -1.61 29.33
CA PHE A 333 -1.32 -1.01 29.31
C PHE A 333 -2.39 -2.08 29.50
N LYS A 334 -2.30 -3.18 28.74
CA LYS A 334 -3.24 -4.30 28.81
C LYS A 334 -3.23 -4.97 30.18
N GLU A 335 -2.06 -5.13 30.78
CA GLU A 335 -1.91 -5.69 32.13
C GLU A 335 -2.54 -4.78 33.21
N LYS A 336 -2.28 -3.46 33.16
CA LYS A 336 -2.77 -2.52 34.19
C LYS A 336 -4.24 -2.15 34.05
N THR A 337 -4.76 -2.09 32.83
CA THR A 337 -6.14 -1.62 32.56
C THR A 337 -7.11 -2.77 32.26
N GLY A 338 -6.59 -3.97 31.97
CA GLY A 338 -7.39 -5.13 31.57
C GLY A 338 -8.02 -5.02 30.17
N LYS A 339 -7.73 -3.95 29.42
CA LYS A 339 -8.27 -3.70 28.07
C LYS A 339 -7.15 -3.39 27.09
N VAL A 340 -7.39 -3.64 25.81
CA VAL A 340 -6.50 -3.15 24.75
C VAL A 340 -6.73 -1.64 24.58
N PRO A 341 -5.68 -0.82 24.37
CA PRO A 341 -5.86 0.60 24.05
C PRO A 341 -6.70 0.73 22.78
N ALA A 342 -7.67 1.64 22.78
CA ALA A 342 -8.52 1.90 21.62
C ALA A 342 -7.74 2.50 20.46
N SER A 343 -6.63 3.19 20.71
CA SER A 343 -5.74 3.72 19.66
C SER A 343 -4.31 3.93 20.18
N LYS A 344 -3.37 4.18 19.26
CA LYS A 344 -1.98 4.57 19.58
C LYS A 344 -1.92 5.84 20.45
N ASP A 345 -2.84 6.78 20.25
CA ASP A 345 -2.88 8.03 21.02
C ASP A 345 -3.37 7.83 22.44
N GLU A 346 -4.29 6.88 22.68
CA GLU A 346 -4.67 6.49 24.04
C GLU A 346 -3.49 5.88 24.80
N LEU A 347 -2.72 5.01 24.13
CA LEU A 347 -1.52 4.42 24.72
C LEU A 347 -0.49 5.51 25.09
N ARG A 348 -0.28 6.51 24.21
CA ARG A 348 0.61 7.66 24.49
C ARG A 348 0.12 8.51 25.66
N ASN A 349 -1.17 8.82 25.71
CA ASN A 349 -1.76 9.62 26.79
C ASN A 349 -1.65 8.91 28.14
N TRP A 350 -1.83 7.59 28.16
CA TRP A 350 -1.65 6.79 29.36
C TRP A 350 -0.18 6.72 29.81
N LEU A 351 0.78 6.60 28.89
CA LEU A 351 2.20 6.68 29.24
C LEU A 351 2.58 8.05 29.82
N ALA A 352 2.01 9.13 29.28
CA ALA A 352 2.23 10.48 29.79
C ALA A 352 1.65 10.67 31.20
N SER A 353 0.48 10.08 31.51
CA SER A 353 -0.12 10.15 32.84
C SER A 353 0.63 9.32 33.89
N GLN A 354 1.22 8.19 33.52
CA GLN A 354 2.10 7.39 34.39
C GLN A 354 3.35 8.18 34.82
N ARG A 355 3.88 9.03 33.93
CA ARG A 355 5.06 9.89 34.21
C ARG A 355 4.72 11.12 35.07
N ALA A 356 3.45 11.48 35.17
CA ALA A 356 2.99 12.65 35.91
C ALA A 356 2.69 12.37 37.40
N THR A 357 2.80 11.11 37.85
CA THR A 357 2.68 10.76 39.28
C THR A 357 3.99 11.06 40.03
N PRO A 358 4.03 12.08 40.92
CA PRO A 358 5.24 12.37 41.68
C PRO A 358 5.48 11.28 42.72
N THR A 359 6.70 10.73 42.73
CA THR A 359 7.19 9.88 43.82
C THR A 359 7.30 10.74 45.09
N PRO A 360 6.76 10.33 46.26
CA PRO A 360 6.94 11.11 47.48
C PRO A 360 8.42 11.14 47.84
N ALA A 361 8.96 12.35 48.02
CA ALA A 361 10.32 12.58 48.44
C ALA A 361 10.56 11.94 49.81
N SER A 362 11.52 11.01 49.87
CA SER A 362 12.10 10.52 51.10
C SER A 362 12.78 11.69 51.83
N VAL A 363 12.21 12.09 52.97
CA VAL A 363 12.81 13.01 53.92
C VAL A 363 13.88 12.25 54.68
N ALA A 364 15.15 12.54 54.40
CA ALA A 364 16.25 12.13 55.27
C ALA A 364 16.41 13.18 56.38
N ALA A 365 16.16 12.74 57.61
CA ALA A 365 16.66 13.36 58.84
C ALA A 365 17.98 12.70 59.23
#